data_AF-A0A821CMG2-F1
#
_entry.id   AF-A0A821CMG2-F1
#
_cell.length_a   1.000
_cell.length_b   1.000
_cell.length_c   1.000
_cell.angle_alpha   90.00
_cell.angle_beta   90.00
_cell.angle_gamma   90.00
#
_symmetry.space_group_name_H-M   'P 1'
#
loop_
_entity.id
_entity.type
_entity.pdbx_description
1 polymer ?
#
loop_
_entity_poly.entity_id
_entity_poly.type
_entity_poly.pdbx_seq_one_letter_code
_entity_poly.pdbx_strand_id
1 'polypeptide(L)'
;MNTDFVFGSDWCTKNAARIDYEKSQVSIRSSCGRIFIPYHKSIECLTLDVKSINVIHIPPRESYTVQAKVEISSADTVYFSPVDPIQSEKSIVMSPSLLHINNYTTYLEVYNPHDYTYILPMNTVLGRVTHTPYEMHSCFLFDTFRETSSLSPQHHIFNTIELETKPSATSNTIDKLITHIKNVQEQQQLRLILQQHIKIFDISKVTQAHTHIQHTINTGDSLPITSRPYPRTIEQRRELQDEIQKMTQTNQIRPSHSSWSSPVIIHKKKDGGIRFLVDYRKLNSVT
;
A
#
# COMPACT_ATOMS: atom_id res chain seq x y z
N MET A 1 3.90 -19.67 -20.68
CA MET A 1 3.35 -18.41 -20.18
C MET A 1 3.72 -18.34 -18.71
N ASN A 2 4.79 -17.63 -18.36
CA ASN A 2 5.11 -17.36 -16.95
C ASN A 2 4.13 -16.31 -16.46
N THR A 3 3.20 -16.72 -15.62
CA THR A 3 2.36 -15.79 -14.86
C THR A 3 3.06 -15.56 -13.55
N ASP A 4 3.55 -14.34 -13.34
CA ASP A 4 4.16 -13.95 -12.09
C ASP A 4 3.05 -13.75 -11.05
N PHE A 5 3.16 -14.44 -9.91
CA PHE A 5 2.19 -14.35 -8.83
C PHE A 5 2.79 -13.57 -7.66
N VAL A 6 2.07 -12.55 -7.19
CA VAL A 6 2.39 -11.86 -5.94
C VAL A 6 1.56 -12.51 -4.83
N PHE A 7 2.24 -13.11 -3.86
CA PHE A 7 1.56 -13.63 -2.68
C PHE A 7 1.37 -12.52 -1.65
N GLY A 8 0.13 -12.08 -1.46
CA GLY A 8 -0.23 -11.16 -0.38
C GLY A 8 -0.02 -11.79 1.00
N SER A 9 0.29 -10.96 2.00
CA SER A 9 0.49 -11.42 3.40
C SER A 9 -0.77 -12.06 3.98
N ASP A 10 -1.95 -11.57 3.58
CA ASP A 10 -3.27 -12.10 3.87
C ASP A 10 -3.46 -13.50 3.27
N TRP A 11 -3.09 -13.69 2.00
CA TRP A 11 -3.14 -14.98 1.34
C TRP A 11 -2.18 -15.97 1.97
N CYS A 12 -0.95 -15.55 2.27
CA CYS A 12 0.04 -16.37 2.96
C CYS A 12 -0.47 -16.83 4.33
N THR A 13 -1.06 -15.91 5.09
CA THR A 13 -1.61 -16.22 6.41
C THR A 13 -2.76 -17.22 6.31
N LYS A 14 -3.71 -16.99 5.39
CA LYS A 14 -4.88 -17.86 5.17
C LYS A 14 -4.49 -19.28 4.75
N ASN A 15 -3.47 -19.43 3.92
CA ASN A 15 -3.02 -20.72 3.39
C ASN A 15 -1.87 -21.33 4.19
N ALA A 16 -1.55 -20.77 5.35
CA ALA A 16 -0.40 -21.12 6.17
C ALA A 16 0.90 -21.26 5.35
N ALA A 17 1.03 -20.38 4.35
CA ALA A 17 2.19 -20.34 3.48
C ALA A 17 3.35 -19.69 4.23
N ARG A 18 4.54 -20.28 4.12
CA ARG A 18 5.78 -19.75 4.70
C ARG A 18 6.84 -19.67 3.62
N ILE A 19 7.45 -18.49 3.50
CA ILE A 19 8.59 -18.26 2.63
C ILE A 19 9.84 -18.46 3.47
N ASP A 20 10.62 -19.48 3.15
CA ASP A 20 11.90 -19.79 3.77
C ASP A 20 13.01 -19.27 2.84
N TYR A 21 13.53 -18.10 3.20
CA TYR A 21 14.54 -17.40 2.41
C TYR A 21 15.90 -18.10 2.47
N GLU A 22 16.23 -18.85 3.52
CA GLU A 22 17.51 -19.56 3.61
C GLU A 22 17.53 -20.75 2.66
N LYS A 23 16.44 -21.51 2.64
CA LYS A 23 16.30 -22.70 1.80
C LYS A 23 15.74 -22.41 0.41
N SER A 24 15.46 -21.13 0.09
CA SER A 24 14.89 -20.67 -1.18
C SER A 24 13.62 -21.45 -1.57
N GLN A 25 12.70 -21.60 -0.62
CA GLN A 25 11.48 -22.39 -0.82
C GLN A 25 10.25 -21.71 -0.21
N VAL A 26 9.10 -21.90 -0.84
CA VAL A 26 7.79 -21.56 -0.29
C VAL A 26 7.10 -22.85 0.13
N SER A 27 6.70 -22.96 1.39
CA SER A 27 5.88 -24.08 1.88
C SER A 27 4.42 -23.64 1.99
N ILE A 28 3.48 -24.46 1.51
CA ILE A 28 2.03 -24.20 1.57
C ILE A 28 1.35 -25.40 2.20
N ARG A 29 0.39 -25.18 3.11
CA ARG A 29 -0.39 -26.27 3.69
C ARG A 29 -1.56 -26.62 2.76
N SER A 30 -1.60 -27.86 2.30
CA SER A 30 -2.68 -28.43 1.48
C SER A 30 -3.39 -29.56 2.24
N SER A 31 -4.53 -30.01 1.71
CA SER A 31 -5.31 -31.15 2.22
C SER A 31 -4.54 -32.47 2.18
N CYS A 32 -3.54 -32.59 1.30
CA CYS A 32 -2.67 -33.77 1.16
C CYS A 32 -1.32 -33.66 1.90
N GLY A 33 -1.06 -32.57 2.63
CA GLY A 33 0.22 -32.35 3.32
C GLY A 33 0.81 -30.97 3.05
N ARG A 34 2.11 -30.79 3.36
CA ARG A 34 2.83 -29.56 3.02
C ARG A 34 3.47 -29.69 1.64
N ILE A 35 3.14 -28.75 0.77
CA ILE A 35 3.75 -28.61 -0.56
C ILE A 35 4.95 -27.67 -0.41
N PHE A 36 6.11 -28.07 -0.92
CA PHE A 36 7.33 -27.26 -0.94
C PHE A 36 7.64 -26.87 -2.37
N ILE A 37 7.78 -25.57 -2.59
CA ILE A 37 7.94 -24.97 -3.90
C ILE A 37 9.30 -24.27 -3.90
N PRO A 38 10.33 -24.85 -4.54
CA PRO A 38 11.61 -24.18 -4.66
C PRO A 38 11.48 -22.98 -5.60
N TYR A 39 12.19 -21.90 -5.30
CA TYR A 39 12.31 -20.76 -6.19
C TYR A 39 13.78 -20.40 -6.43
N HIS A 40 14.07 -19.91 -7.63
CA HIS A 40 15.40 -19.40 -7.95
C HIS A 40 15.56 -17.99 -7.38
N LYS A 41 16.57 -17.78 -6.53
CA LYS A 41 17.03 -16.41 -6.21
C LYS A 41 17.67 -15.86 -7.47
N SER A 42 17.15 -14.78 -8.02
CA SER A 42 17.84 -14.03 -9.06
C SER A 42 19.17 -13.52 -8.52
N ILE A 43 20.22 -13.86 -9.24
CA ILE A 43 21.62 -13.50 -9.04
C ILE A 43 21.78 -12.23 -9.89
N GLU A 44 22.07 -11.01 -9.41
CA GLU A 44 23.06 -10.55 -8.46
C GLU A 44 22.49 -9.39 -7.63
N CYS A 45 22.19 -9.62 -6.34
CA CYS A 45 21.98 -8.49 -5.44
C CYS A 45 23.34 -8.04 -4.93
N LEU A 46 23.82 -6.90 -5.43
CA LEU A 46 25.00 -6.27 -4.86
C LEU A 46 24.61 -5.77 -3.47
N THR A 47 25.12 -6.47 -2.46
CA THR A 47 25.07 -6.02 -1.07
C THR A 47 26.31 -5.19 -0.82
N LEU A 48 26.11 -3.90 -0.58
CA LEU A 48 27.21 -2.98 -0.35
C LEU A 48 27.13 -2.45 1.08
N ASP A 49 28.27 -2.37 1.73
CA ASP A 49 28.36 -1.89 3.10
C ASP A 49 28.09 -0.38 3.15
N VAL A 50 27.33 0.02 4.15
CA VAL A 50 27.13 1.41 4.53
C VAL A 50 28.03 1.71 5.72
N LYS A 51 28.98 2.64 5.55
CA LYS A 51 30.04 2.91 6.54
C LYS A 51 29.96 4.35 7.06
N SER A 52 30.25 4.55 8.34
CA SER A 52 30.37 5.90 8.91
C SER A 52 31.52 6.66 8.27
N ILE A 53 31.29 7.93 7.92
CA ILE A 53 32.31 8.79 7.28
C ILE A 53 33.32 9.32 8.29
N ASN A 54 32.84 9.66 9.49
CA ASN A 54 33.63 10.28 10.54
C ASN A 54 33.41 9.54 11.86
N VAL A 55 34.19 9.91 12.87
CA VAL A 55 33.86 9.57 14.27
C VAL A 55 32.63 10.41 14.67
N ILE A 56 31.57 9.75 15.13
CA ILE A 56 30.30 10.40 15.47
C ILE A 56 29.99 10.19 16.95
N HIS A 57 29.65 11.27 17.64
CA HIS A 57 29.25 11.26 19.03
C HIS A 57 27.72 11.34 19.11
N ILE A 58 27.08 10.23 19.46
CA ILE A 58 25.63 10.12 19.52
C ILE A 58 25.18 10.38 20.97
N PRO A 59 24.43 11.47 21.25
CA PRO A 59 24.01 11.83 22.60
C PRO A 59 23.13 10.74 23.26
N PRO A 60 23.12 10.66 24.60
CA PRO A 60 22.33 9.65 25.32
C PRO A 60 20.82 9.87 25.14
N ARG A 61 20.06 8.77 25.00
CA ARG A 61 18.58 8.76 24.90
C ARG A 61 17.99 9.57 23.75
N GLU A 62 18.76 9.80 22.69
CA GLU A 62 18.35 10.66 21.58
C GLU A 62 18.58 9.98 20.22
N SER A 63 17.79 10.40 19.23
CA SER A 63 17.97 10.03 17.83
C SER A 63 18.91 11.02 17.15
N TYR A 64 19.84 10.52 16.35
CA TYR A 64 20.85 11.31 15.65
C TYR A 64 20.97 10.88 14.19
N THR A 65 21.11 11.85 13.28
CA THR A 65 21.28 11.59 11.85
C THR A 65 22.75 11.40 11.52
N VAL A 66 23.11 10.18 11.14
CA VAL A 66 24.46 9.78 10.75
C VAL A 66 24.62 9.89 9.23
N GLN A 67 25.60 10.67 8.78
CA GLN A 67 26.02 10.65 7.38
C GLN A 67 26.93 9.45 7.13
N ALA A 68 26.56 8.63 6.15
CA ALA A 68 27.26 7.40 5.82
C ALA A 68 27.65 7.34 4.34
N LYS A 69 28.75 6.63 4.05
CA LYS A 69 29.28 6.39 2.71
C LYS A 69 28.81 5.03 2.20
N VAL A 70 28.48 4.99 0.91
CA VAL A 70 28.07 3.79 0.19
C VAL A 70 28.87 3.69 -1.11
N GLU A 71 29.21 2.48 -1.54
CA GLU A 71 29.95 2.20 -2.77
C GLU A 71 29.07 2.25 -4.04
N ILE A 72 28.04 3.11 -4.06
CA ILE A 72 27.15 3.38 -5.20
C ILE A 72 27.11 4.89 -5.45
N SER A 73 27.28 5.33 -6.69
CA SER A 73 27.30 6.76 -7.04
C SER A 73 25.98 7.47 -6.73
N SER A 74 24.86 6.90 -7.17
CA SER A 74 23.51 7.48 -7.00
C SER A 74 22.43 6.42 -7.20
N ALA A 75 21.43 6.39 -6.33
CA ALA A 75 20.26 5.53 -6.47
C ALA A 75 19.04 6.14 -5.76
N ASP A 76 17.88 6.14 -6.43
CA ASP A 76 16.66 6.79 -5.95
C ASP A 76 16.03 6.07 -4.76
N THR A 77 16.08 4.75 -4.72
CA THR A 77 15.52 3.94 -3.62
C THR A 77 16.29 2.64 -3.47
N VAL A 78 16.98 2.47 -2.34
CA VAL A 78 17.65 1.23 -1.96
C VAL A 78 17.15 0.76 -0.59
N TYR A 79 17.06 -0.55 -0.40
CA TYR A 79 16.71 -1.11 0.90
C TYR A 79 17.95 -1.25 1.77
N PHE A 80 17.91 -0.65 2.95
CA PHE A 80 18.93 -0.74 3.97
C PHE A 80 18.52 -1.75 5.05
N SER A 81 19.41 -2.70 5.32
CA SER A 81 19.33 -3.61 6.45
C SER A 81 20.43 -3.26 7.45
N PRO A 82 20.09 -2.87 8.69
CA PRO A 82 21.09 -2.64 9.71
C PRO A 82 21.82 -3.94 10.01
N VAL A 83 23.13 -3.83 10.21
CA VAL A 83 23.94 -4.89 10.79
C VAL A 83 24.28 -4.40 12.18
N ASP A 84 24.13 -5.24 13.20
CA ASP A 84 24.62 -4.89 14.52
C ASP A 84 26.12 -4.59 14.40
N PRO A 85 26.54 -3.31 14.54
CA PRO A 85 27.91 -2.93 14.23
C PRO A 85 28.91 -3.63 15.15
N ILE A 86 28.41 -4.13 16.30
CA ILE A 86 29.11 -4.93 17.29
C ILE A 86 28.06 -5.89 17.87
N GLN A 87 28.30 -7.21 17.83
CA GLN A 87 27.49 -8.25 18.49
C GLN A 87 27.60 -8.16 20.03
N SER A 88 27.42 -6.97 20.59
CA SER A 88 27.44 -6.70 22.02
C SER A 88 26.07 -6.21 22.44
N GLU A 89 25.64 -6.54 23.65
CA GLU A 89 24.40 -6.03 24.28
C GLU A 89 24.35 -4.49 24.42
N LYS A 90 25.36 -3.77 23.93
CA LYS A 90 25.53 -2.32 24.07
C LYS A 90 25.61 -1.59 22.73
N SER A 91 24.96 -2.08 21.68
CA SER A 91 24.92 -1.38 20.39
C SER A 91 23.92 -0.20 20.39
N ILE A 92 24.07 0.65 19.37
CA ILE A 92 23.08 1.64 18.94
C ILE A 92 21.95 0.95 18.17
N VAL A 93 20.75 1.54 18.19
CA VAL A 93 19.56 0.98 17.51
C VAL A 93 19.37 1.66 16.16
N MET A 94 19.18 0.85 15.12
CA MET A 94 18.86 1.28 13.76
C MET A 94 17.71 0.42 13.23
N SER A 95 16.82 1.01 12.42
CA SER A 95 15.74 0.29 11.76
C SER A 95 16.05 0.01 10.29
N PRO A 96 15.59 -1.13 9.74
CA PRO A 96 15.54 -1.30 8.29
C PRO A 96 14.76 -0.16 7.64
N SER A 97 15.24 0.38 6.53
CA SER A 97 14.68 1.61 5.93
C SER A 97 14.96 1.69 4.44
N LEU A 98 14.17 2.49 3.72
CA LEU A 98 14.44 2.83 2.33
C LEU A 98 15.28 4.11 2.29
N LEU A 99 16.42 4.06 1.62
CA LEU A 99 17.36 5.17 1.53
C LEU A 99 17.47 5.70 0.12
N HIS A 100 17.76 6.99 0.04
CA HIS A 100 18.22 7.64 -1.18
C HIS A 100 19.75 7.82 -1.10
N ILE A 101 20.46 7.46 -2.17
CA ILE A 101 21.92 7.64 -2.26
C ILE A 101 22.21 8.77 -3.23
N ASN A 102 22.97 9.76 -2.77
CA ASN A 102 23.44 10.87 -3.59
C ASN A 102 24.95 11.04 -3.42
N ASN A 103 25.69 11.02 -4.52
CA ASN A 103 27.14 11.20 -4.56
C ASN A 103 27.87 10.30 -3.55
N TYR A 104 27.59 8.99 -3.56
CA TYR A 104 28.20 8.00 -2.63
C TYR A 104 27.86 8.21 -1.15
N THR A 105 26.89 9.08 -0.82
CA THR A 105 26.49 9.37 0.56
C THR A 105 25.01 9.17 0.79
N THR A 106 24.67 8.83 2.03
CA THR A 106 23.30 8.72 2.52
C THR A 106 23.22 9.12 3.99
N TYR A 107 22.00 9.28 4.50
CA TYR A 107 21.74 9.66 5.88
C TYR A 107 20.92 8.57 6.57
N LEU A 108 21.34 8.18 7.77
CA LEU A 108 20.70 7.15 8.58
C LEU A 108 20.23 7.75 9.89
N GLU A 109 19.03 7.39 10.34
CA GLU A 109 18.61 7.67 11.71
C GLU A 109 19.10 6.56 12.64
N VAL A 110 19.79 6.99 13.70
CA VAL A 110 20.35 6.11 14.72
C VAL A 110 19.85 6.56 16.08
N TYR A 111 19.37 5.63 16.89
CA TYR A 111 18.98 5.91 18.27
C TYR A 111 20.01 5.36 19.26
N ASN A 112 20.41 6.19 20.21
CA ASN A 112 21.25 5.74 21.33
C ASN A 112 20.38 5.40 22.55
N PRO A 113 20.18 4.12 22.88
CA PRO A 113 19.40 3.71 24.04
C PRO A 113 20.14 3.90 25.37
N HIS A 114 21.44 4.24 25.35
CA HIS A 114 22.26 4.35 26.55
C HIS A 114 22.10 5.70 27.24
N ASP A 115 22.53 5.76 28.50
CA ASP A 115 22.61 6.95 29.34
C ASP A 115 23.96 7.70 29.21
N TYR A 116 24.84 7.23 28.33
CA TYR A 116 26.09 7.89 27.97
C TYR A 116 26.19 8.16 26.46
N THR A 117 27.05 9.11 26.06
CA THR A 117 27.33 9.39 24.65
C THR A 117 27.99 8.19 23.99
N TYR A 118 27.35 7.63 22.97
CA TYR A 118 27.91 6.52 22.20
C TYR A 118 28.85 7.07 21.12
N ILE A 119 30.10 6.60 21.10
CA ILE A 119 31.09 6.99 20.09
C ILE A 119 31.08 5.95 18.99
N LEU A 120 30.62 6.34 17.81
CA LEU A 120 30.65 5.52 16.61
C LEU A 120 31.96 5.80 15.85
N PRO A 121 32.89 4.82 15.77
CA PRO A 121 34.16 5.02 15.08
C PRO A 121 33.97 5.29 13.58
N MET A 122 34.94 5.94 12.95
CA MET A 122 35.00 6.08 11.48
C MET A 122 35.15 4.72 10.80
N ASN A 123 34.60 4.56 9.59
CA ASN A 123 34.61 3.33 8.80
C ASN A 123 33.90 2.13 9.47
N THR A 124 33.05 2.38 10.46
CA THR A 124 32.21 1.34 11.07
C THR A 124 31.11 0.95 10.09
N VAL A 125 30.96 -0.35 9.84
CA VAL A 125 29.86 -0.88 9.01
C VAL A 125 28.57 -0.82 9.82
N LEU A 126 27.62 0.01 9.37
CA LEU A 126 26.33 0.24 10.03
C LEU A 126 25.24 -0.70 9.51
N GLY A 127 25.44 -1.22 8.30
CA GLY A 127 24.49 -2.09 7.65
C GLY A 127 24.86 -2.30 6.20
N ARG A 128 23.94 -2.93 5.47
CA ARG A 128 24.10 -3.23 4.05
C ARG A 128 22.94 -2.64 3.29
N VAL A 129 23.24 -2.07 2.12
CA VAL A 129 22.22 -1.76 1.13
C VAL A 129 22.17 -2.88 0.11
N THR A 130 20.98 -3.36 -0.16
CA THR A 130 20.70 -4.23 -1.30
C THR A 130 20.30 -3.35 -2.46
N HIS A 131 21.20 -3.21 -3.43
CA HIS A 131 20.90 -2.57 -4.70
C HIS A 131 20.47 -3.63 -5.69
N THR A 132 19.21 -3.55 -6.13
CA THR A 132 18.73 -4.31 -7.27
C THR A 132 19.01 -3.46 -8.51
N PRO A 133 20.03 -3.78 -9.34
CA PRO A 133 20.05 -3.25 -10.69
C PRO A 133 18.71 -3.67 -11.31
N TYR A 134 17.96 -2.72 -11.85
CA TYR A 134 16.59 -2.92 -12.32
C TYR A 134 16.42 -4.23 -13.11
N GLU A 135 15.82 -5.21 -12.46
CA GLU A 135 14.65 -5.97 -12.92
C GLU A 135 14.09 -6.68 -11.68
N MET A 136 12.80 -6.49 -11.42
CA MET A 136 12.06 -7.27 -10.44
C MET A 136 12.04 -8.71 -10.95
N HIS A 137 13.07 -9.48 -10.65
CA HIS A 137 13.20 -10.82 -11.17
C HIS A 137 12.20 -11.73 -10.46
N SER A 138 11.32 -12.31 -11.26
CA SER A 138 10.33 -13.28 -10.85
C SER A 138 10.98 -14.54 -10.27
N CYS A 139 10.41 -15.02 -9.18
CA CYS A 139 10.72 -16.32 -8.61
C CYS A 139 9.99 -17.38 -9.45
N PHE A 140 10.71 -18.10 -10.32
CA PHE A 140 10.12 -19.15 -11.14
C PHE A 140 9.66 -20.35 -10.29
N LEU A 141 8.36 -20.66 -10.35
CA LEU A 141 7.84 -21.97 -9.93
C LEU A 141 8.08 -22.98 -11.06
N PHE A 142 8.73 -24.11 -10.78
CA PHE A 142 8.79 -25.21 -11.75
C PHE A 142 7.46 -25.95 -11.90
N ASP A 143 7.09 -26.21 -13.16
CA ASP A 143 6.04 -27.11 -13.62
C ASP A 143 6.34 -28.56 -13.16
N THR A 144 5.64 -29.04 -12.14
CA THR A 144 5.78 -30.43 -11.66
C THR A 144 4.90 -31.44 -12.42
N PHE A 145 4.36 -31.08 -13.60
CA PHE A 145 3.44 -31.93 -14.36
C PHE A 145 3.96 -32.46 -15.70
N ARG A 146 5.26 -32.37 -15.98
CA ARG A 146 5.83 -32.87 -17.25
C ARG A 146 6.85 -33.99 -17.12
N GLU A 147 6.61 -34.94 -16.21
CA GLU A 147 7.24 -36.26 -16.36
C GLU A 147 6.26 -37.36 -15.95
N THR A 148 5.27 -37.62 -16.81
CA THR A 148 4.85 -39.00 -17.10
C THR A 148 4.12 -39.05 -18.44
N SER A 149 4.75 -39.73 -19.39
CA SER A 149 4.15 -40.58 -20.43
C SER A 149 3.15 -39.98 -21.43
N SER A 150 3.69 -39.70 -22.63
CA SER A 150 3.19 -40.19 -23.93
C SER A 150 1.69 -40.09 -24.23
N LEU A 151 1.30 -39.13 -25.08
CA LEU A 151 0.58 -39.29 -26.35
C LEU A 151 0.35 -37.91 -27.00
N SER A 152 0.24 -37.91 -28.33
CA SER A 152 0.20 -36.81 -29.31
C SER A 152 -0.72 -35.59 -29.02
N PRO A 153 -0.47 -34.43 -29.68
CA PRO A 153 -1.10 -33.16 -29.37
C PRO A 153 -2.52 -33.07 -29.95
N GLN A 154 -3.49 -32.81 -29.09
CA GLN A 154 -4.76 -32.23 -29.51
C GLN A 154 -4.99 -30.94 -28.75
N HIS A 155 -5.17 -29.88 -29.55
CA HIS A 155 -5.75 -28.62 -29.15
C HIS A 155 -7.03 -28.84 -28.33
N HIS A 156 -7.36 -27.81 -27.54
CA HIS A 156 -8.59 -27.63 -26.76
C HIS A 156 -8.51 -28.13 -25.32
N ILE A 157 -8.32 -27.17 -24.40
CA ILE A 157 -9.32 -26.77 -23.40
C ILE A 157 -8.99 -25.31 -23.02
N PHE A 158 -9.46 -24.36 -23.84
CA PHE A 158 -9.83 -23.05 -23.33
C PHE A 158 -11.25 -23.22 -22.82
N ASN A 159 -11.40 -23.62 -21.56
CA ASN A 159 -12.70 -23.52 -20.89
C ASN A 159 -12.92 -22.04 -20.58
N THR A 160 -13.57 -21.38 -21.54
CA THR A 160 -14.75 -20.54 -21.33
C THR A 160 -14.90 -20.03 -19.90
N ILE A 161 -14.24 -18.91 -19.60
CA ILE A 161 -14.89 -17.92 -18.75
C ILE A 161 -15.94 -17.32 -19.67
N GLU A 162 -17.19 -17.72 -19.47
CA GLU A 162 -18.34 -17.11 -20.11
C GLU A 162 -18.26 -15.61 -19.86
N LEU A 163 -17.90 -14.87 -20.91
CA LEU A 163 -18.28 -13.49 -21.04
C LEU A 163 -19.81 -13.48 -21.07
N GLU A 164 -20.43 -13.27 -19.91
CA GLU A 164 -21.77 -12.72 -19.90
C GLU A 164 -21.71 -11.32 -20.52
N THR A 165 -22.17 -11.28 -21.76
CA THR A 165 -22.38 -10.11 -22.58
C THR A 165 -23.49 -9.26 -21.99
N LYS A 166 -23.09 -8.18 -21.32
CA LYS A 166 -23.80 -6.90 -21.40
C LYS A 166 -22.78 -5.84 -21.81
N PRO A 167 -23.04 -5.01 -22.83
CA PRO A 167 -22.22 -3.84 -23.12
C PRO A 167 -22.44 -2.84 -21.97
N SER A 168 -21.74 -3.06 -20.86
CA SER A 168 -21.86 -2.26 -19.66
C SER A 168 -21.10 -0.95 -19.85
N ALA A 169 -21.60 0.14 -19.26
CA ALA A 169 -21.06 1.49 -19.29
C ALA A 169 -19.54 1.61 -19.00
N THR A 170 -18.95 0.53 -18.48
CA THR A 170 -17.54 0.29 -18.22
C THR A 170 -16.64 0.37 -19.46
N SER A 171 -17.01 -0.18 -20.63
CA SER A 171 -16.13 -0.14 -21.83
C SER A 171 -15.93 1.30 -22.31
N ASN A 172 -17.02 2.07 -22.40
CA ASN A 172 -16.99 3.47 -22.81
C ASN A 172 -16.18 4.35 -21.85
N THR A 173 -16.03 3.95 -20.59
CA THR A 173 -15.26 4.71 -19.60
C THR A 173 -13.77 4.42 -19.72
N ILE A 174 -13.39 3.15 -19.91
CA ILE A 174 -12.01 2.77 -20.21
C ILE A 174 -11.55 3.44 -21.51
N ASP A 175 -12.39 3.46 -22.54
CA ASP A 175 -12.05 4.11 -23.82
C ASP A 175 -11.77 5.61 -23.62
N LYS A 176 -12.58 6.32 -22.80
CA LYS A 176 -12.32 7.72 -22.41
C LYS A 176 -11.01 7.91 -21.66
N LEU A 177 -10.64 6.96 -20.81
CA LEU A 177 -9.41 7.03 -20.01
C LEU A 177 -8.15 6.84 -20.85
N ILE A 178 -8.23 6.25 -22.05
CA ILE A 178 -7.05 5.94 -22.85
C ILE A 178 -6.92 6.86 -24.08
N THR A 179 -7.91 7.70 -24.38
CA THR A 179 -7.92 8.57 -25.58
C THR A 179 -6.73 9.53 -25.70
N HIS A 180 -6.07 9.88 -24.59
CA HIS A 180 -4.96 10.82 -24.58
C HIS A 180 -3.60 10.18 -24.92
N ILE A 181 -3.53 8.84 -25.00
CA ILE A 181 -2.31 8.10 -25.33
C ILE A 181 -2.21 7.94 -26.85
N LYS A 182 -1.12 8.45 -27.45
CA LYS A 182 -0.90 8.42 -28.90
C LYS A 182 -0.30 7.11 -29.41
N ASN A 183 0.45 6.40 -28.56
CA ASN A 183 1.08 5.12 -28.92
C ASN A 183 0.05 3.98 -28.81
N VAL A 184 -0.21 3.31 -29.92
CA VAL A 184 -1.21 2.24 -30.03
C VAL A 184 -0.85 1.02 -29.16
N GLN A 185 0.44 0.68 -29.04
CA GLN A 185 0.87 -0.45 -28.22
C GLN A 185 0.66 -0.18 -26.72
N GLU A 186 1.04 1.01 -26.25
CA GLU A 186 0.83 1.42 -24.86
C GLU A 186 -0.65 1.51 -24.51
N GLN A 187 -1.47 2.05 -25.43
CA GLN A 187 -2.92 2.09 -25.29
C GLN A 187 -3.51 0.67 -25.15
N GLN A 188 -3.00 -0.29 -25.91
CA GLN A 188 -3.46 -1.68 -25.83
C GLN A 188 -3.02 -2.36 -24.52
N GLN A 189 -1.77 -2.13 -24.07
CA GLN A 189 -1.27 -2.64 -22.80
C GLN A 189 -2.04 -2.07 -21.61
N LEU A 190 -2.27 -0.75 -21.58
CA LEU A 190 -3.04 -0.10 -20.51
C LEU A 190 -4.49 -0.58 -20.49
N ARG A 191 -5.11 -0.79 -21.66
CA ARG A 191 -6.48 -1.34 -21.74
C ARG A 191 -6.58 -2.69 -21.04
N LEU A 192 -5.61 -3.58 -21.26
CA LEU A 192 -5.58 -4.90 -20.64
C LEU A 192 -5.48 -4.78 -19.11
N ILE A 193 -4.60 -3.91 -18.61
CA ILE A 193 -4.42 -3.67 -17.16
C ILE A 193 -5.71 -3.11 -16.54
N LEU A 194 -6.31 -2.09 -17.16
CA LEU A 194 -7.54 -1.47 -16.65
C LEU A 194 -8.72 -2.45 -16.64
N GLN A 195 -8.83 -3.30 -17.67
CA GLN A 195 -9.85 -4.34 -17.73
C GLN A 195 -9.63 -5.42 -16.66
N GLN A 196 -8.38 -5.86 -16.48
CA GLN A 196 -8.01 -6.86 -15.48
C GLN A 196 -8.28 -6.37 -14.05
N HIS A 197 -7.97 -5.11 -13.76
CA HIS A 197 -8.08 -4.52 -12.42
C HIS A 197 -9.30 -3.61 -12.24
N ILE A 198 -10.31 -3.74 -13.12
CA ILE A 198 -11.47 -2.85 -13.15
C ILE A 198 -12.20 -2.74 -11.81
N LYS A 199 -12.16 -3.81 -11.01
CA LYS A 199 -12.80 -3.89 -9.68
C LYS A 199 -12.13 -3.04 -8.61
N ILE A 200 -10.87 -2.66 -8.80
CA ILE A 200 -10.09 -1.85 -7.84
C ILE A 200 -10.40 -0.37 -8.04
N PHE A 201 -10.68 0.03 -9.28
CA PHE A 201 -10.94 1.41 -9.63
C PHE A 201 -12.39 1.78 -9.33
N ASP A 202 -12.58 2.86 -8.59
CA ASP A 202 -13.91 3.45 -8.47
C ASP A 202 -14.23 4.28 -9.72
N ILE A 203 -14.85 3.61 -10.67
CA ILE A 203 -15.34 4.20 -11.93
C ILE A 203 -16.77 4.72 -11.75
N SER A 204 -17.39 4.39 -10.62
CA SER A 204 -18.74 4.82 -10.29
C SER A 204 -18.70 6.24 -9.71
N LYS A 205 -19.83 6.96 -9.80
CA LYS A 205 -20.00 8.23 -9.07
C LYS A 205 -20.44 8.02 -7.62
N VAL A 206 -20.66 6.77 -7.20
CA VAL A 206 -21.26 6.43 -5.92
C VAL A 206 -20.36 5.40 -5.23
N THR A 207 -19.32 5.91 -4.58
CA THR A 207 -18.41 5.10 -3.78
C THR A 207 -19.13 4.62 -2.53
N GLN A 208 -19.25 3.30 -2.35
CA GLN A 208 -19.69 2.71 -1.10
C GLN A 208 -18.70 1.64 -0.67
N ALA A 209 -18.08 1.85 0.49
CA ALA A 209 -17.30 0.82 1.15
C ALA A 209 -18.23 -0.07 1.98
N HIS A 210 -18.25 -1.37 1.69
CA HIS A 210 -18.96 -2.34 2.50
C HIS A 210 -17.96 -2.95 3.49
N THR A 211 -18.08 -2.57 4.77
CA THR A 211 -17.25 -3.15 5.84
C THR A 211 -18.16 -3.75 6.90
N HIS A 212 -17.72 -4.87 7.49
CA HIS A 212 -18.43 -5.53 8.60
C HIS A 212 -18.05 -4.95 9.97
N ILE A 213 -17.13 -3.98 10.01
CA ILE A 213 -16.62 -3.38 11.24
C ILE A 213 -17.46 -2.13 11.53
N GLN A 214 -18.10 -2.11 12.69
CA GLN A 214 -18.80 -0.92 13.18
C GLN A 214 -17.83 -0.07 13.99
N HIS A 215 -17.70 1.21 13.61
CA HIS A 215 -16.92 2.17 14.38
C HIS A 215 -17.80 2.82 15.45
N THR A 216 -17.28 2.89 16.68
CA THR A 216 -17.94 3.55 17.81
C THR A 216 -17.12 4.77 18.20
N ILE A 217 -17.79 5.92 18.33
CA ILE A 217 -17.19 7.16 18.82
C ILE A 217 -17.54 7.29 20.31
N ASN A 218 -16.52 7.37 21.17
CA ASN A 218 -16.71 7.52 22.60
C ASN A 218 -16.85 9.01 22.95
N THR A 219 -17.99 9.40 23.51
CA THR A 219 -18.28 10.77 23.95
C THR A 219 -18.14 10.96 25.47
N GLY A 220 -17.63 9.96 26.19
CA GLY A 220 -17.54 9.96 27.66
C GLY A 220 -18.89 10.21 28.33
N ASP A 221 -18.88 11.02 29.39
CA ASP A 221 -20.08 11.43 30.15
C ASP A 221 -20.74 12.70 29.59
N SER A 222 -20.38 13.12 28.38
CA SER A 222 -20.94 14.36 27.79
C SER A 222 -22.41 14.20 27.43
N LEU A 223 -23.19 15.24 27.74
CA LEU A 223 -24.61 15.29 27.36
C LEU A 223 -24.77 15.56 25.86
N PRO A 224 -25.88 15.08 25.23
CA PRO A 224 -26.13 15.30 23.82
C PRO A 224 -26.14 16.77 23.41
N ILE A 225 -25.35 17.09 22.38
CA ILE A 225 -25.27 18.43 21.82
C ILE A 225 -26.20 18.53 20.61
N THR A 226 -27.20 19.41 20.71
CA THR A 226 -28.07 19.80 19.60
C THR A 226 -27.78 21.23 19.15
N SER A 227 -27.48 21.41 17.86
CA SER A 227 -27.24 22.72 17.27
C SER A 227 -28.29 23.05 16.21
N ARG A 228 -28.74 24.30 16.23
CA ARG A 228 -29.75 24.79 15.27
C ARG A 228 -29.16 24.83 13.85
N PRO A 229 -29.92 24.40 12.83
CA PRO A 229 -29.52 24.61 11.44
C PRO A 229 -29.29 26.09 11.15
N TYR A 230 -28.26 26.41 10.36
CA TYR A 230 -28.04 27.78 9.91
C TYR A 230 -29.21 28.28 9.04
N PRO A 231 -29.54 29.59 9.09
CA PRO A 231 -30.48 30.20 8.16
C PRO A 231 -30.01 30.00 6.71
N ARG A 232 -30.95 29.73 5.81
CA ARG A 232 -30.67 29.46 4.39
C ARG A 232 -31.71 30.12 3.50
N THR A 233 -31.27 30.52 2.31
CA THR A 233 -32.17 30.96 1.24
C THR A 233 -33.02 29.79 0.73
N ILE A 234 -34.05 30.09 -0.06
CA ILE A 234 -34.91 29.07 -0.67
C ILE A 234 -34.10 28.17 -1.60
N GLU A 235 -33.20 28.76 -2.39
CA GLU A 235 -32.32 28.05 -3.32
C GLU A 235 -31.38 27.08 -2.59
N GLN A 236 -30.69 27.54 -1.55
CA GLN A 236 -29.81 26.68 -0.75
C GLN A 236 -30.56 25.54 -0.06
N ARG A 237 -31.82 25.77 0.35
CA ARG A 237 -32.66 24.72 0.93
C ARG A 237 -33.01 23.65 -0.10
N ARG A 238 -33.31 24.04 -1.34
CA ARG A 238 -33.56 23.10 -2.44
C ARG A 238 -32.30 22.28 -2.77
N GLU A 239 -31.16 22.96 -2.99
CA GLU A 239 -29.88 22.28 -3.26
C GLU A 239 -29.52 21.28 -2.13
N LEU A 240 -29.78 21.65 -0.88
CA LEU A 240 -29.57 20.75 0.27
C LEU A 240 -30.47 19.51 0.21
N GLN A 241 -31.75 19.69 -0.09
CA GLN A 241 -32.72 18.60 -0.16
C GLN A 241 -32.39 17.63 -1.29
N ASP A 242 -31.97 18.13 -2.45
CA ASP A 242 -31.59 17.30 -3.59
C ASP A 242 -30.39 16.40 -3.23
N GLU A 243 -29.36 16.94 -2.56
CA GLU A 243 -28.21 16.12 -2.14
C GLU A 243 -28.57 15.14 -1.01
N ILE A 244 -29.42 15.52 -0.05
CA ILE A 244 -29.93 14.60 0.99
C ILE A 244 -30.70 13.44 0.34
N GLN A 245 -31.57 13.73 -0.63
CA GLN A 245 -32.34 12.71 -1.33
C GLN A 245 -31.41 11.75 -2.06
N LYS A 246 -30.41 12.27 -2.77
CA LYS A 246 -29.39 11.46 -3.45
C LYS A 246 -28.62 10.59 -2.47
N MET A 247 -28.11 11.14 -1.36
CA MET A 247 -27.39 10.38 -0.34
C MET A 247 -28.26 9.32 0.37
N THR A 248 -29.57 9.58 0.49
CA THR A 248 -30.53 8.61 1.04
C THR A 248 -30.78 7.47 0.03
N GLN A 249 -30.97 7.79 -1.25
CA GLN A 249 -31.12 6.79 -2.32
C GLN A 249 -29.87 5.93 -2.48
N THR A 250 -28.69 6.50 -2.26
CA THR A 250 -27.42 5.78 -2.24
C THR A 250 -27.07 5.23 -0.86
N ASN A 251 -28.01 5.11 0.08
CA ASN A 251 -27.81 4.52 1.41
C ASN A 251 -26.57 5.03 2.20
N GLN A 252 -26.08 6.24 1.91
CA GLN A 252 -24.97 6.86 2.65
C GLN A 252 -25.45 7.46 3.97
N ILE A 253 -26.71 7.91 4.00
CA ILE A 253 -27.38 8.43 5.19
C ILE A 253 -28.74 7.76 5.37
N ARG A 254 -29.28 7.84 6.58
CA ARG A 254 -30.63 7.37 6.90
C ARG A 254 -31.32 8.35 7.86
N PRO A 255 -32.66 8.42 7.85
CA PRO A 255 -33.41 9.13 8.89
C PRO A 255 -33.07 8.59 10.28
N SER A 256 -32.99 9.48 11.26
CA SER A 256 -32.78 9.12 12.67
C SER A 256 -33.45 10.12 13.61
N HIS A 257 -33.80 9.65 14.81
CA HIS A 257 -34.32 10.48 15.90
C HIS A 257 -33.24 10.62 16.99
N SER A 258 -32.15 11.32 16.67
CA SER A 258 -31.02 11.49 17.58
C SER A 258 -31.19 12.74 18.45
N SER A 259 -30.82 12.64 19.73
CA SER A 259 -30.63 13.80 20.62
C SER A 259 -29.38 14.62 20.28
N TRP A 260 -28.50 14.08 19.42
CA TRP A 260 -27.34 14.77 18.87
C TRP A 260 -27.66 15.34 17.49
N SER A 261 -27.33 16.61 17.26
CA SER A 261 -27.56 17.25 15.98
C SER A 261 -26.50 18.30 15.66
N SER A 262 -25.90 18.20 14.47
CA SER A 262 -24.93 19.14 13.93
C SER A 262 -25.47 19.79 12.65
N PRO A 263 -25.29 21.12 12.46
CA PRO A 263 -25.85 21.81 11.32
C PRO A 263 -25.02 21.54 10.04
N VAL A 264 -25.69 21.58 8.90
CA VAL A 264 -25.06 21.41 7.58
C VAL A 264 -24.70 22.75 6.95
N ILE A 265 -23.58 22.83 6.27
CA ILE A 265 -23.09 23.97 5.50
C ILE A 265 -22.96 23.53 4.04
N ILE A 266 -23.41 24.38 3.12
CA ILE A 266 -23.23 24.18 1.68
C ILE A 266 -22.18 25.16 1.18
N HIS A 267 -21.24 24.68 0.38
CA HIS A 267 -20.29 25.52 -0.31
C HIS A 267 -20.20 25.15 -1.79
N LYS A 268 -20.20 26.14 -2.69
CA LYS A 268 -20.07 25.91 -4.12
C LYS A 268 -18.62 25.62 -4.49
N LYS A 269 -18.39 24.57 -5.26
CA LYS A 269 -17.11 24.24 -5.86
C LYS A 269 -16.89 25.10 -7.12
N LYS A 270 -15.63 25.18 -7.56
CA LYS A 270 -15.27 25.89 -8.80
C LYS A 270 -15.89 25.27 -10.05
N ASP A 271 -16.14 23.96 -10.04
CA ASP A 271 -16.78 23.21 -11.11
C ASP A 271 -18.32 23.36 -11.12
N GLY A 272 -18.89 24.20 -10.25
CA GLY A 272 -20.33 24.42 -10.11
C GLY A 272 -21.05 23.40 -9.22
N GLY A 273 -20.37 22.33 -8.78
CA GLY A 273 -20.93 21.38 -7.82
C GLY A 273 -21.04 21.95 -6.40
N ILE A 274 -21.68 21.20 -5.49
CA ILE A 274 -21.79 21.58 -4.08
C ILE A 274 -20.92 20.69 -3.17
N ARG A 275 -20.44 21.25 -2.06
CA ARG A 275 -19.85 20.55 -0.92
C ARG A 275 -20.86 20.52 0.20
N PHE A 276 -21.34 19.33 0.53
CA PHE A 276 -22.16 19.07 1.70
C PHE A 276 -21.24 18.89 2.92
N LEU A 277 -21.22 19.85 3.83
CA LEU A 277 -20.31 19.88 4.98
C LEU A 277 -21.13 19.82 6.27
N VAL A 278 -20.74 18.98 7.22
CA VAL A 278 -21.38 18.95 8.55
C VAL A 278 -20.45 19.64 9.56
N ASP A 279 -20.97 20.59 10.32
CA ASP A 279 -20.20 21.33 11.31
C ASP A 279 -20.10 20.55 12.63
N TYR A 280 -19.12 19.64 12.70
CA TYR A 280 -18.86 18.81 13.87
C TYR A 280 -18.05 19.51 14.97
N ARG A 281 -17.73 20.80 14.87
CA ARG A 281 -16.81 21.45 15.83
C ARG A 281 -17.21 21.28 17.30
N LYS A 282 -18.52 21.35 17.61
CA LYS A 282 -19.02 21.14 18.98
C LYS A 282 -19.02 19.67 19.40
N LEU A 283 -19.21 18.74 18.46
CA LEU A 283 -19.08 17.32 18.75
C LEU A 283 -17.60 17.00 19.05
N ASN A 284 -16.70 17.50 18.20
CA ASN A 284 -15.26 17.32 18.32
C ASN A 284 -14.67 17.91 19.61
N SER A 285 -15.35 18.83 20.29
CA SER A 285 -14.90 19.32 21.59
C SER A 285 -15.19 18.38 22.76
N VAL A 286 -15.99 17.33 22.54
CA VAL A 286 -16.38 16.35 23.57
C VAL A 286 -16.06 14.90 23.18
N THR A 287 -15.34 14.70 22.08
CA THR A 287 -14.84 13.41 21.57
C THR A 287 -13.33 13.46 21.46
#